data_AF-A0A960TZ78-F1
#
_entry.id   AF-A0A960TZ78-F1
#
_cell.length_a   1.000
_cell.length_b   1.000
_cell.length_c   1.000
_cell.angle_alpha   90.00
_cell.angle_beta   90.00
_cell.angle_gamma   90.00
#
_symmetry.space_group_name_H-M   'P 1'
#
loop_
_entity.id
_entity.type
_entity.pdbx_description
1 polymer ?
#
loop_
_entity_poly.entity_id
_entity_poly.type
_entity_poly.pdbx_seq_one_letter_code
_entity_poly.pdbx_strand_id
1 'polypeptide(L)'
;RVLVKEMLTGLVNGVAIAVVAGIGVTIWDGRWQLGLVIALAMVASMGIAGIAGAAIPIALQRLGQDPAQSSSIFLTTVTDVVGFATFLGLAAMFAPLLT
;
A
#
# COMPACT_ATOMS: atom_id res chain seq x y z
N ARG A 1 13.74 7.39 16.72
CA ARG A 1 13.40 8.75 16.21
C ARG A 1 13.30 8.78 14.68
N VAL A 2 14.32 8.30 13.94
CA VAL A 2 14.28 8.26 12.46
C VAL A 2 13.12 7.39 11.94
N LEU A 3 12.97 6.16 12.46
CA LEU A 3 11.88 5.24 12.11
C LEU A 3 10.45 5.84 12.21
N VAL A 4 10.17 6.60 13.28
CA VAL A 4 8.86 7.24 13.47
C VAL A 4 8.63 8.35 12.44
N LYS A 5 9.69 9.09 12.10
CA LYS A 5 9.63 10.16 11.10
C LYS A 5 9.44 9.59 9.69
N GLU A 6 10.12 8.49 9.37
CA GLU A 6 9.95 7.72 8.14
C GLU A 6 8.52 7.18 8.02
N MET A 7 7.98 6.56 9.09
CA MET A 7 6.60 6.07 9.10
C MET A 7 5.57 7.20 8.90
N LEU A 8 5.73 8.34 9.58
CA LEU A 8 4.85 9.50 9.39
C LEU A 8 4.93 10.05 7.96
N THR A 9 6.12 10.17 7.41
CA THR A 9 6.33 10.67 6.04
C THR A 9 5.72 9.70 5.02
N GLY A 10 5.91 8.40 5.21
CA GLY A 10 5.30 7.34 4.40
C GLY A 10 3.78 7.34 4.49
N LEU A 11 3.21 7.54 5.68
CA LEU A 11 1.76 7.62 5.87
C LEU A 11 1.17 8.85 5.16
N VAL A 12 1.78 10.02 5.31
CA VAL A 12 1.33 11.25 4.64
C VAL A 12 1.40 11.09 3.11
N ASN A 13 2.49 10.51 2.61
CA ASN A 13 2.61 10.22 1.18
C ASN A 13 1.57 9.20 0.71
N GLY A 14 1.35 8.14 1.48
CA GLY A 14 0.35 7.13 1.18
C GLY A 14 -1.06 7.70 1.11
N VAL A 15 -1.42 8.60 2.03
CA VAL A 15 -2.71 9.32 2.01
C VAL A 15 -2.81 10.22 0.78
N ALA A 16 -1.76 10.96 0.44
CA ALA A 16 -1.76 11.81 -0.75
C ALA A 16 -1.98 11.00 -2.04
N ILE A 17 -1.27 9.88 -2.20
CA ILE A 17 -1.43 8.96 -3.33
C ILE A 17 -2.84 8.36 -3.35
N ALA A 18 -3.37 7.94 -2.20
CA ALA A 18 -4.70 7.38 -2.08
C ALA A 18 -5.80 8.36 -2.52
N VAL A 19 -5.67 9.64 -2.14
CA VAL A 19 -6.61 10.69 -2.55
C VAL A 19 -6.57 10.90 -4.05
N VAL A 20 -5.37 11.03 -4.63
CA VAL A 20 -5.21 11.24 -6.08
C VAL A 20 -5.75 10.02 -6.86
N ALA A 21 -5.41 8.80 -6.44
CA ALA A 21 -5.88 7.58 -7.08
C ALA A 21 -7.41 7.42 -6.97
N GLY A 22 -7.98 7.65 -5.78
CA GLY A 22 -9.43 7.55 -5.56
C GLY A 22 -10.22 8.57 -6.38
N ILE A 23 -9.73 9.81 -6.49
CA ILE A 23 -10.32 10.83 -7.35
C ILE A 23 -10.21 10.40 -8.82
N GLY A 24 -9.03 9.95 -9.25
CA GLY A 24 -8.81 9.49 -10.62
C GLY A 24 -9.77 8.37 -11.02
N VAL A 25 -9.96 7.39 -10.14
CA VAL A 25 -10.91 6.29 -10.36
C VAL A 25 -12.36 6.78 -10.37
N THR A 26 -12.73 7.69 -9.46
CA THR A 26 -14.08 8.26 -9.44
C THR A 26 -14.41 8.98 -10.74
N ILE A 27 -13.45 9.73 -11.29
CA ILE A 27 -13.61 10.44 -12.56
C ILE A 27 -13.68 9.46 -13.73
N TRP A 28 -12.89 8.39 -13.69
CA TRP A 28 -12.80 7.42 -14.79
C TRP A 28 -14.01 6.49 -14.87
N ASP A 29 -14.42 5.90 -13.76
CA ASP A 29 -15.51 4.93 -13.69
C ASP A 29 -16.88 5.59 -13.43
N GLY A 30 -16.89 6.85 -12.98
CA GLY A 30 -18.10 7.61 -12.68
C GLY A 30 -18.79 7.22 -11.36
N ARG A 31 -18.45 6.07 -10.76
CA ARG A 31 -18.97 5.62 -9.46
C ARG A 31 -18.03 6.00 -8.33
N TRP A 32 -18.50 6.90 -7.46
CA TRP A 32 -17.74 7.34 -6.28
C TRP A 32 -17.47 6.21 -5.28
N GLN A 33 -18.30 5.16 -5.27
CA GLN A 33 -18.13 3.98 -4.42
C GLN A 33 -16.82 3.24 -4.77
N LEU A 34 -16.52 3.06 -6.07
CA LEU A 34 -15.29 2.41 -6.51
C LEU A 34 -14.06 3.25 -6.14
N GLY A 35 -14.15 4.58 -6.31
CA GLY A 35 -13.09 5.50 -5.91
C GLY A 35 -12.80 5.48 -4.40
N LEU A 36 -13.84 5.36 -3.57
CA LEU A 36 -13.69 5.21 -2.12
C LEU A 36 -12.97 3.90 -1.76
N VAL A 37 -13.36 2.78 -2.38
CA VAL A 37 -12.72 1.47 -2.17
C VAL A 37 -11.24 1.52 -2.55
N ILE A 38 -10.91 2.12 -3.69
CA ILE A 38 -9.52 2.30 -4.14
C ILE A 38 -8.74 3.18 -3.18
N ALA A 39 -9.30 4.31 -2.73
CA ALA A 39 -8.64 5.19 -1.78
C ALA A 39 -8.31 4.45 -0.46
N LEU A 40 -9.28 3.71 0.10
CA LEU A 40 -9.08 2.92 1.31
C LEU A 40 -8.03 1.81 1.10
N ALA A 41 -8.08 1.11 -0.03
CA ALA A 41 -7.10 0.10 -0.39
C ALA A 41 -5.68 0.69 -0.53
N MET A 42 -5.56 1.87 -1.12
CA MET A 42 -4.29 2.58 -1.29
C MET A 42 -3.69 3.02 0.05
N VAL A 43 -4.50 3.54 0.98
CA VAL A 43 -4.01 3.90 2.33
C VAL A 43 -3.48 2.66 3.06
N ALA A 44 -4.25 1.56 3.04
CA ALA A 44 -3.85 0.33 3.71
C ALA A 44 -2.57 -0.27 3.09
N SER A 45 -2.50 -0.35 1.76
CA SER A 45 -1.36 -0.91 1.05
C SER A 45 -0.10 -0.05 1.21
N MET A 46 -0.19 1.27 1.12
CA MET A 46 0.95 2.17 1.35
C MET A 46 1.43 2.14 2.80
N GLY A 47 0.52 2.02 3.77
CA GLY A 47 0.90 1.86 5.18
C GLY A 47 1.76 0.62 5.41
N ILE A 48 1.33 -0.52 4.86
CA ILE A 48 2.09 -1.78 4.95
C ILE A 48 3.38 -1.72 4.13
N ALA A 49 3.36 -1.11 2.94
CA ALA A 49 4.54 -0.91 2.11
C ALA A 49 5.63 -0.10 2.82
N GLY A 50 5.27 0.96 3.54
CA GLY A 50 6.21 1.75 4.34
C GLY A 50 6.86 0.95 5.46
N ILE A 51 6.07 0.10 6.14
CA ILE A 51 6.59 -0.82 7.17
C ILE A 51 7.53 -1.86 6.53
N ALA A 52 7.10 -2.48 5.44
CA ALA A 52 7.88 -3.48 4.71
C ALA A 52 9.19 -2.90 4.17
N GLY A 53 9.18 -1.67 3.65
CA GLY A 53 10.36 -0.97 3.13
C GLY A 53 11.44 -0.75 4.19
N ALA A 54 11.05 -0.55 5.45
CA ALA A 54 11.99 -0.48 6.57
C ALA A 54 12.34 -1.86 7.15
N ALA A 55 11.37 -2.78 7.23
CA ALA A 55 11.53 -4.07 7.91
C ALA A 55 12.31 -5.10 7.08
N ILE A 56 12.08 -5.17 5.76
CA ILE A 56 12.69 -6.17 4.87
C ILE A 56 14.22 -6.07 4.85
N PRO A 57 14.84 -4.89 4.67
CA PRO A 57 16.30 -4.79 4.68
C PRO A 57 16.90 -5.20 6.03
N ILE A 58 16.25 -4.84 7.14
CA ILE A 58 16.68 -5.19 8.50
C ILE A 58 16.57 -6.71 8.72
N ALA A 59 15.49 -7.32 8.25
CA ALA A 59 15.29 -8.77 8.36
C ALA A 59 16.33 -9.54 7.54
N LEU A 60 16.59 -9.13 6.29
CA LEU A 60 17.61 -9.74 5.43
C LEU A 60 19.00 -9.64 6.05
N GLN A 61 19.36 -8.47 6.57
CA GLN A 61 20.66 -8.27 7.23
C GLN A 61 20.82 -9.18 8.47
N ARG A 62 19.75 -9.40 9.24
CA ARG A 62 19.77 -10.33 10.37
C ARG A 62 19.87 -11.81 9.96
N LEU A 63 19.42 -12.15 8.76
CA LEU A 63 19.55 -13.48 8.17
C LEU A 63 20.90 -13.70 7.46
N GLY A 64 21.80 -12.71 7.49
CA GLY A 64 23.09 -12.77 6.81
C GLY A 64 23.01 -12.65 5.28
N GLN A 65 21.86 -12.22 4.75
CA GLN A 65 21.65 -11.98 3.32
C GLN A 65 21.96 -10.52 2.99
N ASP A 66 22.45 -10.26 1.77
CA ASP A 66 22.72 -8.91 1.30
C ASP A 66 21.40 -8.17 0.94
N PRO A 67 21.01 -7.13 1.70
CA PRO A 67 19.81 -6.37 1.40
C PRO A 67 19.87 -5.68 0.04
N ALA A 68 21.05 -5.30 -0.46
CA ALA A 68 21.17 -4.58 -1.72
C ALA A 68 20.73 -5.41 -2.93
N GLN A 69 20.95 -6.73 -2.90
CA GLN A 69 20.58 -7.63 -3.98
C GLN A 69 19.11 -8.06 -3.94
N SER A 70 18.55 -8.26 -2.75
CA SER A 70 17.24 -8.94 -2.63
C SER A 70 16.12 -8.07 -2.06
N SER A 71 16.42 -6.94 -1.41
CA SER A 71 15.38 -6.14 -0.74
C SER A 71 14.32 -5.61 -1.70
N SER A 72 14.68 -5.23 -2.92
CA SER A 72 13.73 -4.72 -3.91
C SER A 72 12.73 -5.80 -4.34
N ILE A 73 13.20 -7.03 -4.60
CA ILE A 73 12.35 -8.17 -5.00
C ILE A 73 11.37 -8.53 -3.89
N PHE A 74 11.86 -8.64 -2.65
CA PHE A 74 11.00 -8.92 -1.50
C PHE A 74 10.03 -7.76 -1.22
N LEU A 75 10.47 -6.52 -1.39
CA LEU A 75 9.61 -5.36 -1.20
C LEU A 75 8.48 -5.34 -2.24
N THR A 76 8.80 -5.50 -3.53
CA THR A 76 7.78 -5.48 -4.60
C THR A 76 6.79 -6.63 -4.46
N THR A 77 7.26 -7.83 -4.10
CA THR A 77 6.36 -8.97 -3.87
C THR A 77 5.40 -8.74 -2.70
N VAL A 78 5.89 -8.20 -1.59
CA VAL A 78 5.04 -7.83 -0.46
C VAL A 78 4.04 -6.75 -0.86
N THR A 79 4.49 -5.70 -1.57
CA THR A 79 3.58 -4.64 -2.01
C THR A 79 2.54 -5.13 -3.02
N ASP A 80 2.88 -6.07 -3.90
CA ASP A 80 1.95 -6.66 -4.85
C ASP A 80 0.89 -7.49 -4.12
N VAL A 81 1.31 -8.43 -3.25
CA VAL A 81 0.38 -9.27 -2.48
C VAL A 81 -0.55 -8.42 -1.63
N VAL A 82 -0.01 -7.43 -0.92
CA VAL A 82 -0.79 -6.55 -0.06
C VAL A 82 -1.70 -5.64 -0.88
N GLY A 83 -1.20 -5.06 -1.98
CA GLY A 83 -1.98 -4.19 -2.86
C GLY A 83 -3.18 -4.92 -3.44
N PHE A 84 -2.98 -6.11 -4.00
CA PHE A 84 -4.07 -6.94 -4.51
C PHE A 84 -5.00 -7.43 -3.40
N ALA A 85 -4.47 -7.92 -2.29
CA ALA A 85 -5.29 -8.44 -1.19
C ALA A 85 -6.16 -7.35 -0.55
N THR A 86 -5.63 -6.15 -0.34
CA THR A 86 -6.38 -5.03 0.22
C THR A 86 -7.44 -4.54 -0.75
N PHE A 87 -7.11 -4.37 -2.03
CA PHE A 87 -8.08 -3.96 -3.04
C PHE A 87 -9.21 -4.98 -3.21
N LEU A 88 -8.88 -6.25 -3.48
CA LEU A 88 -9.87 -7.30 -3.71
C LEU A 88 -10.67 -7.61 -2.44
N GLY A 89 -10.03 -7.61 -1.27
CA GLY A 89 -10.71 -7.82 0.01
C GLY A 89 -11.72 -6.73 0.31
N LEU A 90 -11.35 -5.45 0.11
CA LEU A 90 -12.28 -4.33 0.29
C LEU A 90 -13.37 -4.34 -0.80
N ALA A 91 -13.03 -4.60 -2.05
CA ALA A 91 -14.01 -4.70 -3.14
C ALA A 91 -15.02 -5.82 -2.89
N ALA A 92 -14.59 -6.99 -2.37
CA ALA A 92 -15.48 -8.08 -2.02
C ALA A 92 -16.38 -7.73 -0.83
N MET A 93 -15.83 -7.07 0.20
CA MET A 93 -16.60 -6.64 1.38
C MET A 93 -17.64 -5.56 1.03
N PHE A 94 -17.30 -4.64 0.13
CA PHE A 94 -18.19 -3.58 -0.36
C PHE A 94 -18.92 -3.95 -1.66
N ALA A 95 -18.86 -5.21 -2.10
CA ALA A 95 -19.50 -5.67 -3.34
C ALA A 95 -20.99 -5.28 -3.42
N PRO A 96 -21.81 -5.36 -2.35
CA PRO A 96 -23.21 -4.93 -2.39
C PRO A 96 -23.40 -3.42 -2.62
N LEU A 97 -22.39 -2.59 -2.33
CA LEU A 97 -22.41 -1.14 -2.61
C LEU A 97 -21.90 -0.80 -4.02
N LEU A 98 -21.24 -1.75 -4.69
CA LEU A 98 -20.56 -1.55 -5.98
C LEU A 98 -21.40 -2.01 -7.19
N THR A 99 -22.41 -2.84 -6.96
CA THR A 99 -23.43 -3.29 -7.95
C THR A 99 -24.54 -2.27 -8.11
#